data_AF-A0A967ZJK5-F1
#
_entry.id   AF-A0A967ZJK5-F1
#
_cell.length_a   1.000
_cell.length_b   1.000
_cell.length_c   1.000
_cell.angle_alpha   90.00
_cell.angle_beta   90.00
_cell.angle_gamma   90.00
#
_symmetry.space_group_name_H-M   'P 1'
#
loop_
_entity.id
_entity.type
_entity.pdbx_description
1 polymer ?
#
loop_
_entity_poly.entity_id
_entity_poly.type
_entity_poly.pdbx_seq_one_letter_code
_entity_poly.pdbx_strand_id
1 'polypeptide(L)'
;MAALGDDFTSATGQFVLTTPSTTASDDDNQGIWWLVPPTPDTGLSLPTLPAGWAYEGWVVGPSGPVTTGRFTDPAAADSDLAGPTAGTDSDGPAFPGQDFITPPVDLTTEHMAVISVEPEPDNDPAPFQIKPLGGAIGTDLAPTPQSHTNIAADNNPSGTATFDP
;
A
#
# COMPACT_ATOMS: atom_id res chain seq x y z
N MET A 1 8.94 0.41 -24.84
CA MET A 1 7.94 0.99 -23.93
C MET A 1 7.55 -0.11 -22.96
N ALA A 2 7.54 0.16 -21.65
CA ALA A 2 7.06 -0.80 -20.66
C ALA A 2 5.59 -1.15 -20.96
N ALA A 3 5.15 -2.37 -20.63
CA ALA A 3 3.79 -2.84 -20.89
C ALA A 3 2.70 -1.95 -20.24
N LEU A 4 3.07 -1.23 -19.18
CA LEU A 4 2.20 -0.32 -18.43
C LEU A 4 2.34 1.16 -18.82
N GLY A 5 3.21 1.48 -19.79
CA GLY A 5 3.44 2.86 -20.21
C GLY A 5 4.30 3.72 -19.26
N ASP A 6 4.70 3.18 -18.11
CA ASP A 6 5.54 3.85 -17.11
C ASP A 6 6.59 2.87 -16.53
N ASP A 7 7.69 3.39 -15.98
CA ASP A 7 8.72 2.62 -15.29
C ASP A 7 8.71 2.83 -13.76
N PHE A 8 7.76 3.61 -13.26
CA PHE A 8 7.48 3.91 -11.87
C PHE A 8 8.66 4.50 -11.10
N THR A 9 9.75 4.94 -11.76
CA THR A 9 10.92 5.52 -11.09
C THR A 9 10.63 6.89 -10.47
N SER A 10 9.53 7.53 -10.87
CA SER A 10 9.03 8.78 -10.29
C SER A 10 8.04 8.60 -9.13
N ALA A 11 7.61 7.37 -8.84
CA ALA A 11 6.66 7.10 -7.78
C ALA A 11 7.23 7.49 -6.40
N THR A 12 6.44 8.15 -5.56
CA THR A 12 6.82 8.44 -4.18
C THR A 12 5.69 8.08 -3.25
N GLY A 13 6.03 7.74 -2.01
CA GLY A 13 5.04 7.45 -0.99
C GLY A 13 5.49 7.81 0.42
N GLN A 14 4.50 8.03 1.27
CA GLN A 14 4.59 8.10 2.72
C GLN A 14 3.33 7.44 3.29
N PHE A 15 3.44 6.94 4.51
CA PHE A 15 2.31 6.39 5.26
C PHE A 15 2.44 6.79 6.73
N VAL A 16 1.34 6.68 7.46
CA VAL A 16 1.30 6.80 8.92
C VAL A 16 0.76 5.52 9.52
N LEU A 17 1.19 5.21 10.75
CA LEU A 17 0.53 4.20 11.56
C LEU A 17 -0.51 4.87 12.45
N THR A 18 -1.77 4.50 12.24
CA THR A 18 -2.91 4.96 13.04
C THR A 18 -4.09 4.02 12.84
N THR A 19 -4.98 3.96 13.83
CA THR A 19 -6.10 3.00 13.87
C THR A 19 -7.44 3.72 14.02
N PRO A 20 -7.88 4.43 12.97
CA PRO A 20 -9.08 5.27 13.00
C PRO A 20 -10.40 4.49 13.16
N SER A 21 -10.41 3.16 12.93
CA SER A 21 -11.60 2.31 13.08
C SER A 21 -11.94 1.97 14.53
N THR A 22 -11.11 2.37 15.50
CA THR A 22 -11.39 2.25 16.93
C THR A 22 -11.29 3.60 17.64
N THR A 23 -11.79 3.64 18.87
CA THR A 23 -11.63 4.77 19.81
C THR A 23 -10.52 4.52 20.85
N ALA A 24 -9.80 3.42 20.72
CA ALA A 24 -8.65 3.14 21.58
C ALA A 24 -7.50 4.11 21.26
N SER A 25 -6.60 4.29 22.22
CA SER A 25 -5.52 5.27 22.12
C SER A 25 -4.13 4.63 22.17
N ASP A 26 -4.07 3.31 22.25
CA ASP A 26 -2.87 2.51 22.43
C ASP A 26 -2.71 1.44 21.34
N ASP A 27 -3.50 1.52 20.27
CA ASP A 27 -3.53 0.58 19.15
C ASP A 27 -3.15 1.22 17.81
N ASP A 28 -2.65 2.46 17.76
CA ASP A 28 -2.23 3.14 16.51
C ASP A 28 -1.15 2.37 15.73
N ASN A 29 -0.46 1.41 16.35
CA ASN A 29 0.46 0.48 15.69
C ASN A 29 -0.24 -0.65 14.92
N GLN A 30 -1.57 -0.70 14.92
CA GLN A 30 -2.39 -1.75 14.30
C GLN A 30 -3.10 -1.28 13.04
N GLY A 31 -2.81 -0.09 12.51
CA GLY A 31 -3.33 0.37 11.23
C GLY A 31 -2.28 1.10 10.42
N ILE A 32 -2.44 1.08 9.11
CA ILE A 32 -1.54 1.75 8.15
C ILE A 32 -2.37 2.50 7.12
N TRP A 33 -2.03 3.78 6.91
CA TRP A 33 -2.76 4.65 5.99
C TRP A 33 -1.80 5.49 5.15
N TRP A 34 -1.98 5.49 3.83
CA TRP A 34 -1.19 6.28 2.89
C TRP A 34 -1.73 7.70 2.77
N LEU A 35 -1.59 8.46 3.86
CA LEU A 35 -1.98 9.85 3.98
C LEU A 35 -0.95 10.65 4.78
N VAL A 36 -1.04 11.98 4.71
CA VAL A 36 -0.17 12.91 5.44
C VAL A 36 -1.01 13.81 6.36
N PRO A 37 -0.90 13.68 7.70
CA PRO A 37 -1.54 14.59 8.68
C PRO A 37 -0.89 15.98 8.70
N PRO A 38 -1.48 17.00 9.37
CA PRO A 38 -2.73 17.00 10.16
C PRO A 38 -3.99 17.35 9.36
N THR A 39 -3.84 17.98 8.19
CA THR A 39 -4.91 18.12 7.20
C THR A 39 -4.66 17.01 6.19
N PRO A 40 -5.44 15.91 6.20
CA PRO A 40 -5.09 14.73 5.43
C PRO A 40 -4.97 15.06 3.93
N ASP A 41 -3.75 14.96 3.43
CA ASP A 41 -3.43 14.92 2.00
C ASP A 41 -3.01 13.51 1.61
N THR A 42 -3.01 13.19 0.31
CA THR A 42 -2.55 11.88 -0.16
C THR A 42 -1.09 11.64 0.22
N GLY A 43 -0.79 10.45 0.74
CA GLY A 43 0.56 9.99 0.99
C GLY A 43 1.24 9.43 -0.26
N LEU A 44 0.55 9.33 -1.39
CA LEU A 44 1.03 8.65 -2.59
C LEU A 44 1.04 9.59 -3.80
N SER A 45 2.14 9.53 -4.55
CA SER A 45 2.24 10.11 -5.89
C SER A 45 2.60 8.99 -6.85
N LEU A 46 1.61 8.50 -7.59
CA LEU A 46 1.72 7.36 -8.48
C LEU A 46 1.27 7.72 -9.90
N PRO A 47 1.90 7.17 -10.95
CA PRO A 47 1.42 7.34 -12.32
C PRO A 47 -0.01 6.81 -12.51
N THR A 48 -0.75 7.37 -13.47
CA THR A 48 -2.04 6.80 -13.86
C THR A 48 -1.85 5.46 -14.57
N LEU A 49 -2.55 4.43 -14.11
CA LEU A 49 -2.50 3.11 -14.74
C LEU A 49 -3.41 3.02 -15.99
N PRO A 50 -3.04 2.23 -17.00
CA PRO A 50 -3.93 1.91 -18.10
C PRO A 50 -5.12 1.07 -17.62
N ALA A 51 -6.20 1.05 -18.41
CA ALA A 51 -7.37 0.21 -18.10
C ALA A 51 -7.00 -1.27 -17.95
N GLY A 52 -7.64 -1.95 -16.99
CA GLY A 52 -7.35 -3.34 -16.65
C GLY A 52 -6.22 -3.52 -15.63
N TRP A 53 -5.82 -2.44 -14.95
CA TRP A 53 -4.82 -2.46 -13.88
C TRP A 53 -5.27 -1.59 -12.70
N ALA A 54 -4.90 -1.99 -11.50
CA ALA A 54 -5.10 -1.25 -10.26
C ALA A 54 -3.82 -1.27 -9.41
N TYR A 55 -3.73 -0.37 -8.44
CA TYR A 55 -2.77 -0.51 -7.35
C TYR A 55 -3.39 -1.36 -6.24
N GLU A 56 -2.56 -2.08 -5.52
CA GLU A 56 -2.94 -2.77 -4.27
C GLU A 56 -1.89 -2.48 -3.20
N GLY A 57 -2.37 -2.12 -2.02
CA GLY A 57 -1.51 -1.97 -0.85
C GLY A 57 -1.38 -3.29 -0.11
N TRP A 58 -0.23 -3.50 0.53
CA TRP A 58 0.07 -4.72 1.27
C TRP A 58 0.85 -4.44 2.53
N VAL A 59 0.52 -5.20 3.57
CA VAL A 59 1.39 -5.45 4.72
C VAL A 59 1.99 -6.84 4.56
N VAL A 60 3.32 -6.92 4.53
CA VAL A 60 4.06 -8.18 4.42
C VAL A 60 4.74 -8.47 5.74
N GLY A 61 4.34 -9.54 6.41
CA GLY A 61 4.88 -9.97 7.70
C GLY A 61 5.26 -11.45 7.75
N PRO A 62 5.52 -12.00 8.95
CA PRO A 62 5.94 -13.39 9.13
C PRO A 62 4.97 -14.45 8.60
N SER A 63 3.67 -14.13 8.53
CA SER A 63 2.63 -14.99 7.97
C SER A 63 2.45 -14.86 6.45
N GLY A 64 3.18 -13.95 5.80
CA GLY A 64 3.05 -13.62 4.38
C GLY A 64 2.37 -12.26 4.13
N PRO A 65 2.06 -11.95 2.86
CA PRO A 65 1.39 -10.70 2.48
C PRO A 65 -0.10 -10.73 2.85
N VAL A 66 -0.59 -9.59 3.34
CA VAL A 66 -2.00 -9.31 3.57
C VAL A 66 -2.33 -8.03 2.80
N THR A 67 -3.39 -8.09 1.99
CA THR A 67 -3.89 -6.92 1.26
C THR A 67 -4.37 -5.85 2.22
N THR A 68 -4.20 -4.59 1.84
CA THR A 68 -4.83 -3.43 2.48
C THR A 68 -5.88 -2.79 1.57
N GLY A 69 -6.34 -3.49 0.54
CA GLY A 69 -7.29 -2.98 -0.42
C GLY A 69 -6.69 -2.46 -1.73
N ARG A 70 -7.56 -2.43 -2.76
CA ARG A 70 -7.23 -1.97 -4.12
C ARG A 70 -7.71 -0.56 -4.38
N PHE A 71 -6.92 0.19 -5.13
CA PHE A 71 -7.27 1.56 -5.51
C PHE A 71 -6.72 1.91 -6.89
N THR A 72 -7.43 2.81 -7.58
CA THR A 72 -6.96 3.43 -8.83
C THR A 72 -6.58 4.90 -8.65
N ASP A 73 -7.13 5.54 -7.63
CA ASP A 73 -6.84 6.92 -7.27
C ASP A 73 -6.13 6.95 -5.91
N PRO A 74 -4.84 7.32 -5.85
CA PRO A 74 -4.09 7.40 -4.59
C PRO A 74 -4.63 8.46 -3.62
N ALA A 75 -5.53 9.34 -4.05
CA ALA A 75 -6.18 10.35 -3.20
C ALA A 75 -7.63 10.00 -2.83
N ALA A 76 -8.05 8.75 -3.02
CA ALA A 76 -9.37 8.25 -2.63
C ALA A 76 -9.26 6.97 -1.80
N ALA A 77 -10.36 6.59 -1.15
CA ALA A 77 -10.44 5.31 -0.46
C ALA A 77 -10.23 4.15 -1.44
N ASP A 78 -9.65 3.07 -0.93
CA ASP A 78 -9.58 1.79 -1.63
C ASP A 78 -10.94 1.06 -1.66
N SER A 79 -10.92 -0.18 -2.14
CA SER A 79 -12.07 -1.04 -2.38
C SER A 79 -12.87 -1.43 -1.13
N ASP A 80 -12.25 -1.37 0.04
CA ASP A 80 -12.76 -1.98 1.27
C ASP A 80 -12.57 -1.12 2.53
N LEU A 81 -12.19 0.15 2.35
CA LEU A 81 -12.11 1.16 3.41
C LEU A 81 -11.12 0.69 4.48
N ALA A 82 -11.45 0.77 5.78
CA ALA A 82 -10.58 0.24 6.83
C ALA A 82 -10.31 -1.28 6.77
N GLY A 83 -10.92 -2.01 5.83
CA GLY A 83 -10.64 -3.41 5.56
C GLY A 83 -11.40 -4.41 6.47
N PRO A 84 -11.34 -5.72 6.18
CA PRO A 84 -12.13 -6.74 6.84
C PRO A 84 -11.75 -7.00 8.31
N THR A 85 -10.57 -6.54 8.75
CA THR A 85 -10.05 -6.73 10.10
C THR A 85 -10.19 -5.49 10.98
N ALA A 86 -10.85 -4.43 10.48
CA ALA A 86 -11.05 -3.17 11.17
C ALA A 86 -11.86 -3.31 12.47
N GLY A 87 -11.76 -2.26 13.30
CA GLY A 87 -12.71 -1.98 14.37
C GLY A 87 -14.09 -1.56 13.84
N THR A 88 -14.99 -1.23 14.76
CA THR A 88 -16.41 -0.93 14.43
C THR A 88 -16.79 0.54 14.63
N ASP A 89 -15.86 1.38 15.05
CA ASP A 89 -16.15 2.76 15.45
C ASP A 89 -16.14 3.74 14.26
N SER A 90 -15.47 3.39 13.16
CA SER A 90 -15.36 4.20 11.94
C SER A 90 -14.95 3.34 10.73
N ASP A 91 -15.30 3.77 9.53
CA ASP A 91 -14.85 3.15 8.27
C ASP A 91 -13.43 3.61 7.85
N GLY A 92 -12.83 4.52 8.61
CA GLY A 92 -11.48 5.05 8.34
C GLY A 92 -11.45 6.25 7.37
N PRO A 93 -10.24 6.80 7.11
CA PRO A 93 -9.99 7.88 6.15
C PRO A 93 -10.41 7.55 4.71
N ALA A 94 -10.68 8.58 3.92
CA ALA A 94 -10.94 8.45 2.49
C ALA A 94 -9.64 8.36 1.65
N PHE A 95 -8.71 7.50 2.08
CA PHE A 95 -7.41 7.23 1.45
C PHE A 95 -7.12 5.73 1.50
N PRO A 96 -6.16 5.21 0.73
CA PRO A 96 -5.79 3.80 0.84
C PRO A 96 -5.25 3.48 2.25
N GLY A 97 -5.66 2.35 2.82
CA GLY A 97 -5.20 1.92 4.14
C GLY A 97 -6.09 0.87 4.79
N GLN A 98 -5.62 0.27 5.87
CA GLN A 98 -6.36 -0.76 6.60
C GLN A 98 -5.96 -0.79 8.07
N ASP A 99 -6.93 -1.15 8.91
CA ASP A 99 -6.74 -1.48 10.32
C ASP A 99 -6.79 -3.00 10.56
N PHE A 100 -5.94 -3.48 11.46
CA PHE A 100 -5.70 -4.88 11.82
C PHE A 100 -6.04 -5.13 13.28
N ILE A 101 -7.33 -5.01 13.62
CA ILE A 101 -7.85 -5.14 15.00
C ILE A 101 -8.24 -6.57 15.34
N THR A 102 -8.80 -7.31 14.38
CA THR A 102 -9.31 -8.67 14.61
C THR A 102 -8.78 -9.67 13.57
N PRO A 103 -7.74 -10.48 13.88
CA PRO A 103 -6.92 -10.42 15.10
C PRO A 103 -6.01 -9.17 15.12
N PRO A 104 -5.55 -8.73 16.31
CA PRO A 104 -4.64 -7.60 16.42
C PRO A 104 -3.27 -7.92 15.82
N VAL A 105 -2.73 -7.00 15.01
CA VAL A 105 -1.38 -7.11 14.43
C VAL A 105 -0.55 -5.89 14.81
N ASP A 106 0.60 -6.09 15.45
CA ASP A 106 1.57 -5.02 15.71
C ASP A 106 2.48 -4.81 14.49
N LEU A 107 2.16 -3.79 13.68
CA LEU A 107 2.87 -3.48 12.44
C LEU A 107 4.30 -2.97 12.68
N THR A 108 4.65 -2.59 13.91
CA THR A 108 5.99 -2.07 14.23
C THR A 108 7.05 -3.17 14.36
N THR A 109 6.66 -4.44 14.21
CA THR A 109 7.53 -5.61 14.42
C THR A 109 7.59 -6.51 13.19
N GLU A 110 8.71 -6.50 12.46
CA GLU A 110 8.96 -7.41 11.31
C GLU A 110 7.94 -7.32 10.16
N HIS A 111 7.34 -6.14 9.93
CA HIS A 111 6.45 -5.91 8.79
C HIS A 111 7.05 -4.93 7.76
N MET A 112 6.59 -5.08 6.52
CA MET A 112 6.89 -4.19 5.40
C MET A 112 5.60 -3.67 4.79
N ALA A 113 5.59 -2.42 4.36
CA ALA A 113 4.56 -1.87 3.49
C ALA A 113 5.00 -2.06 2.03
N VAL A 114 4.07 -2.41 1.14
CA VAL A 114 4.32 -2.56 -0.30
C VAL A 114 3.13 -2.00 -1.08
N ILE A 115 3.39 -1.30 -2.18
CA ILE A 115 2.40 -1.04 -3.24
C ILE A 115 2.79 -1.84 -4.47
N SER A 116 1.87 -2.64 -4.98
CA SER A 116 2.01 -3.38 -6.24
C SER A 116 1.10 -2.83 -7.33
N VAL A 117 1.37 -3.21 -8.58
CA VAL A 117 0.49 -2.99 -9.73
C VAL A 117 -0.14 -4.32 -10.14
N GLU A 118 -1.44 -4.45 -9.91
CA GLU A 118 -2.20 -5.69 -10.06
C GLU A 118 -3.06 -5.68 -11.32
N PRO A 119 -3.22 -6.82 -12.03
CA PRO A 119 -4.19 -6.94 -13.10
C PRO A 119 -5.62 -6.82 -12.56
N GLU A 120 -6.53 -6.29 -13.37
CA GLU A 120 -7.96 -6.20 -13.04
C GLU A 120 -8.79 -6.82 -14.19
N PRO A 121 -9.44 -7.98 -13.99
CA PRO A 121 -9.57 -8.72 -12.73
C PRO A 121 -8.31 -9.49 -12.32
N ASP A 122 -8.05 -9.51 -11.01
CA ASP A 122 -6.99 -10.32 -10.42
C ASP A 122 -7.49 -11.72 -10.04
N ASN A 123 -6.67 -12.72 -10.32
CA ASN A 123 -6.95 -14.12 -10.03
C ASN A 123 -5.88 -14.76 -9.13
N ASP A 124 -4.92 -14.00 -8.60
CA ASP A 124 -3.85 -14.48 -7.73
C ASP A 124 -3.88 -13.76 -6.38
N PRO A 125 -3.93 -14.47 -5.23
CA PRO A 125 -3.89 -13.82 -3.92
C PRO A 125 -2.52 -13.26 -3.54
N ALA A 126 -1.46 -13.53 -4.29
CA ALA A 126 -0.12 -13.02 -4.01
C ALA A 126 0.18 -11.70 -4.76
N PRO A 127 0.98 -10.78 -4.18
CA PRO A 127 1.31 -9.53 -4.85
C PRO A 127 2.01 -9.74 -6.20
N PHE A 128 1.56 -9.04 -7.24
CA PHE A 128 2.16 -9.11 -8.57
C PHE A 128 3.62 -8.65 -8.56
N GLN A 129 4.36 -9.03 -9.61
CA GLN A 129 5.81 -8.80 -9.67
C GLN A 129 6.18 -7.32 -9.67
N ILE A 130 5.34 -6.46 -10.25
CA ILE A 130 5.59 -5.02 -10.40
C ILE A 130 5.24 -4.33 -9.08
N LYS A 131 6.27 -3.81 -8.40
CA LYS A 131 6.17 -3.16 -7.09
C LYS A 131 6.85 -1.80 -7.12
N PRO A 132 6.13 -0.70 -7.37
CA PRO A 132 6.70 0.65 -7.37
C PRO A 132 7.34 1.04 -6.03
N LEU A 133 6.65 0.72 -4.92
CA LEU A 133 7.04 1.15 -3.58
C LEU A 133 7.11 -0.06 -2.63
N GLY A 134 8.12 -0.07 -1.75
CA GLY A 134 8.34 -1.10 -0.76
C GLY A 134 9.29 -0.65 0.33
N GLY A 135 9.03 -1.02 1.59
CA GLY A 135 9.93 -0.66 2.69
C GLY A 135 9.51 -1.25 4.03
N ALA A 136 10.45 -1.34 4.97
CA ALA A 136 10.16 -1.74 6.34
C ALA A 136 9.25 -0.72 7.03
N ILE A 137 8.31 -1.21 7.83
CA ILE A 137 7.51 -0.39 8.74
C ILE A 137 8.33 -0.15 10.00
N GLY A 138 8.57 1.12 10.31
CA GLY A 138 9.21 1.60 11.52
C GLY A 138 8.23 1.79 12.68
N THR A 139 8.72 2.38 13.77
CA THR A 139 7.98 2.53 15.03
C THR A 139 7.25 3.87 15.17
N ASP A 140 7.38 4.78 14.20
CA ASP A 140 6.75 6.10 14.28
C ASP A 140 5.24 5.98 14.05
N LEU A 141 4.44 6.52 14.98
CA LEU A 141 2.98 6.59 14.89
C LEU A 141 2.53 7.95 14.37
N ALA A 142 1.29 8.05 13.91
CA ALA A 142 0.67 9.33 13.57
C ALA A 142 0.82 10.34 14.74
N PRO A 143 1.06 11.63 14.45
CA PRO A 143 0.99 12.27 13.14
C PRO A 143 2.30 12.20 12.33
N THR A 144 3.32 11.46 12.77
CA THR A 144 4.64 11.42 12.10
C THR A 144 4.61 10.44 10.91
N PRO A 145 4.73 10.91 9.65
CA PRO A 145 4.75 10.03 8.49
C PRO A 145 6.09 9.32 8.34
N GLN A 146 6.02 8.07 7.91
CA GLN A 146 7.16 7.26 7.51
C GLN A 146 7.32 7.31 5.99
N SER A 147 8.56 7.32 5.49
CA SER A 147 8.84 7.29 4.05
C SER A 147 8.60 5.91 3.45
N HIS A 148 7.98 5.86 2.27
CA HIS A 148 7.81 4.65 1.49
C HIS A 148 8.78 4.65 0.31
N THR A 149 9.81 3.80 0.38
CA THR A 149 10.91 3.80 -0.58
C THR A 149 10.46 3.37 -1.98
N ASN A 150 10.87 4.12 -3.00
CA ASN A 150 10.76 3.68 -4.38
C ASN A 150 11.75 2.55 -4.66
N ILE A 151 11.23 1.41 -5.13
CA ILE A 151 12.00 0.21 -5.45
C ILE A 151 11.79 -0.24 -6.89
N ALA A 152 11.21 0.62 -7.75
CA ALA A 152 10.82 0.27 -9.11
C ALA A 152 12.01 -0.13 -9.99
N ALA A 153 13.16 0.54 -9.84
CA ALA A 153 14.36 0.24 -10.59
C ALA A 153 14.89 -1.19 -10.36
N ASP A 154 14.67 -1.72 -9.15
CA ASP A 154 15.14 -3.05 -8.76
C ASP A 154 14.09 -4.15 -9.01
N ASN A 155 12.81 -3.79 -9.10
CA ASN A 155 11.69 -4.74 -9.17
C ASN A 155 10.99 -4.79 -10.52
N ASN A 156 11.23 -3.84 -11.42
CA ASN A 156 10.63 -3.88 -12.73
C ASN A 156 11.26 -5.00 -13.59
N PRO A 157 10.44 -5.83 -14.25
CA PRO A 157 10.95 -6.83 -15.17
C PRO A 157 11.70 -6.14 -16.31
N SER A 158 12.96 -6.53 -16.51
CA SER A 158 13.80 -6.06 -17.61
C SER A 158 14.26 -7.25 -18.45
N GLY A 159 14.40 -7.03 -19.76
CA GLY A 159 14.85 -8.07 -20.68
C GLY A 159 15.00 -7.54 -22.10
N THR A 160 15.93 -8.11 -22.86
CA THR A 160 16.10 -7.87 -24.28
C THR A 160 15.79 -9.16 -25.05
N ALA A 161 14.87 -9.08 -26.01
CA ALA A 161 14.66 -10.16 -26.97
C ALA A 161 15.64 -9.95 -28.13
N THR A 162 16.52 -10.94 -28.36
CA THR A 162 17.35 -10.99 -29.57
C THR A 162 16.72 -11.99 -30.52
N PHE A 163 16.42 -11.53 -31.74
CA PHE A 163 16.05 -12.42 -32.83
C PHE A 163 17.34 -12.85 -33.53
N ASP A 164 17.66 -14.14 -33.48
CA ASP A 164 18.68 -14.73 -34.34
C ASP A 164 18.08 -14.87 -35.76
N PRO A 165 18.73 -14.33 -36.81
CA PRO A 165 18.19 -14.31 -38.17
C PRO A 165 17.86 -15.67 -38.79
#